data_AF-W0J8R8-F1
#
_entry.id   AF-W0J8R8-F1
#
_cell.length_a   1.000
_cell.length_b   1.000
_cell.length_c   1.000
_cell.angle_alpha   90.00
_cell.angle_beta   90.00
_cell.angle_gamma   90.00
#
_symmetry.space_group_name_H-M   'P 1'
#
loop_
_entity.id
_entity.type
_entity.pdbx_description
1 polymer ?
#
loop_
_entity_poly.entity_id
_entity_poly.type
_entity_poly.pdbx_seq_one_letter_code
_entity_poly.pdbx_strand_id
1 'polypeptide(L)'
;MPFLRLSRLLPVLLSILLASSALPAAPAFSPAVIDEAVACDLARWGYGPKVDTEFGTWNTLHTSRAMYYLALVARLDPAARATDGTVPADRALEHVRHVIAGGNEPMARGVIAGWADNPLAQTLALVRRTPALWDRLSADEHERCDWLMRALAAAGNYCHNAGAWIKRDIPQAESWGKSWNPNHVEGYVGVMIAAWHYFGGADAVNAELAAFDYEHWLAELRRLGFRHIVGCWEMAGRKLLETGGHDTGGGYAAGMRPPFVYQLLERPADLDPWFRGDILGKTRVPYDPMALLSALVYRMWPYIVISEFRIDDTLTARLADGSRSPFEGRWGMGYEFISWDAGGVRSDAGYVYEGFFNEVLTRATMQALGTWPVQPTDEANRLHAAMFVGGSDLLYKMKVGWHGKKNGKPSFQGAAPGGKMGFNFTRDIFERLQCYDSAPAIDTPPADRTAVAGEKVVLRVLGGGEPAPVVRWRKDGADVPGSHGLELVLPAVTPADAGNYTVSLENPLGRVEAPPARLIVQPRP
;
A
#
# COMPACT_ATOMS: atom_id res chain seq x y z
N MET A 1 36.07 19.57 -68.82
CA MET A 1 34.90 20.40 -68.44
C MET A 1 33.72 19.48 -68.20
N PRO A 2 32.87 19.63 -67.16
CA PRO A 2 33.03 20.18 -65.80
C PRO A 2 32.89 19.08 -64.69
N PHE A 3 33.48 19.20 -63.49
CA PHE A 3 32.96 19.79 -62.21
C PHE A 3 31.63 19.16 -61.72
N LEU A 4 31.46 18.68 -60.46
CA LEU A 4 31.62 19.32 -59.13
C LEU A 4 32.13 18.32 -58.04
N ARG A 5 33.18 18.63 -57.27
CA ARG A 5 33.24 19.15 -55.85
C ARG A 5 32.60 18.23 -54.79
N LEU A 6 33.32 17.47 -53.92
CA LEU A 6 34.29 17.76 -52.84
C LEU A 6 33.69 18.45 -51.59
N SER A 7 34.06 17.94 -50.41
CA SER A 7 34.03 18.52 -49.03
C SER A 7 32.82 18.08 -48.15
N ARG A 8 32.94 17.64 -46.88
CA ARG A 8 33.95 17.79 -45.81
C ARG A 8 33.69 16.83 -44.61
N LEU A 9 34.79 16.39 -43.97
CA LEU A 9 35.08 16.26 -42.50
C LEU A 9 34.13 15.44 -41.59
N LEU A 10 34.52 14.24 -41.11
CA LEU A 10 35.30 13.88 -39.87
C LEU A 10 34.40 13.74 -38.59
N PRO A 11 34.86 13.08 -37.51
CA PRO A 11 34.50 11.75 -37.01
C PRO A 11 33.80 11.82 -35.62
N VAL A 12 33.59 10.68 -34.94
CA VAL A 12 33.90 10.45 -33.50
C VAL A 12 33.36 9.08 -33.07
N LEU A 13 34.25 8.28 -32.49
CA LEU A 13 33.95 7.03 -31.80
C LEU A 13 32.83 7.22 -30.77
N LEU A 14 31.74 6.47 -30.91
CA LEU A 14 30.81 6.25 -29.81
C LEU A 14 31.11 4.90 -29.17
N SER A 15 31.88 4.96 -28.08
CA SER A 15 31.99 3.87 -27.12
C SER A 15 30.61 3.63 -26.51
N ILE A 16 29.85 2.68 -27.06
CA ILE A 16 28.65 2.18 -26.41
C ILE A 16 29.12 1.34 -25.22
N LEU A 17 29.19 1.99 -24.05
CA LEU A 17 29.13 1.30 -22.78
C LEU A 17 27.78 0.58 -22.74
N LEU A 18 27.81 -0.72 -23.02
CA LEU A 18 26.85 -1.66 -22.48
C LEU A 18 26.86 -1.46 -20.97
N ALA A 19 25.90 -0.69 -20.46
CA ALA A 19 25.50 -0.80 -19.06
C ALA A 19 24.99 -2.23 -18.89
N SER A 20 25.91 -3.12 -18.49
CA SER A 20 25.60 -4.44 -17.99
C SER A 20 24.52 -4.24 -16.92
N SER A 21 23.29 -4.66 -17.21
CA SER A 21 22.26 -4.84 -16.19
C SER A 21 22.70 -6.01 -15.33
N ALA A 22 23.71 -5.78 -14.49
CA ALA A 22 23.91 -6.60 -13.31
C ALA A 22 22.58 -6.54 -12.56
N LEU A 23 22.03 -7.71 -12.23
CA LEU A 23 20.96 -7.81 -11.25
C LEU A 23 21.37 -6.91 -10.07
N PRO A 24 20.48 -6.02 -9.57
CA PRO A 24 20.80 -5.28 -8.36
C PRO A 24 21.25 -6.30 -7.31
N ALA A 25 22.32 -5.98 -6.58
CA ALA A 25 22.76 -6.81 -5.46
C ALA A 25 21.51 -7.14 -4.62
N ALA A 26 21.38 -8.41 -4.19
CA ALA A 26 20.24 -8.84 -3.39
C ALA A 26 19.98 -7.79 -2.29
N PRO A 27 18.73 -7.35 -2.08
CA PRO A 27 18.43 -6.33 -1.09
C PRO A 27 18.92 -6.81 0.27
N ALA A 28 19.91 -6.14 0.85
CA ALA A 28 20.58 -6.60 2.06
C ALA A 28 19.72 -6.32 3.30
N PHE A 29 18.85 -7.27 3.66
CA PHE A 29 17.93 -7.19 4.81
C PHE A 29 18.64 -6.85 6.14
N SER A 30 17.95 -6.20 7.08
CA SER A 30 18.60 -5.70 8.31
C SER A 30 18.90 -6.88 9.22
N PRO A 31 20.16 -7.09 9.64
CA PRO A 31 20.48 -8.16 10.59
C PRO A 31 19.64 -8.06 11.88
N ALA A 32 19.43 -6.85 12.41
CA ALA A 32 18.63 -6.65 13.62
C ALA A 32 17.14 -6.99 13.43
N VAL A 33 16.60 -6.80 12.22
CA VAL A 33 15.19 -7.13 11.93
C VAL A 33 15.03 -8.62 11.62
N ILE A 34 16.03 -9.25 11.01
CA ILE A 34 16.11 -10.72 10.89
C ILE A 34 16.15 -11.35 12.29
N ASP A 35 16.98 -10.84 13.20
CA ASP A 35 17.06 -11.30 14.58
C ASP A 35 15.71 -11.18 15.31
N GLU A 36 15.05 -10.02 15.16
CA GLU A 36 13.70 -9.79 15.70
C GLU A 36 12.69 -10.81 15.15
N ALA A 37 12.71 -11.07 13.84
CA ALA A 37 11.79 -12.01 13.20
C ALA A 37 12.06 -13.46 13.62
N VAL A 38 13.33 -13.84 13.77
CA VAL A 38 13.71 -15.18 14.23
C VAL A 38 13.27 -15.44 15.67
N ALA A 39 13.42 -14.43 16.54
CA ALA A 39 13.09 -14.52 17.96
C ALA A 39 11.58 -14.53 18.27
N CYS A 40 10.72 -14.22 17.29
CA CYS A 40 9.27 -14.19 17.48
C CYS A 40 8.69 -15.54 17.86
N ASP A 41 7.61 -15.56 18.65
CA ASP A 41 6.80 -16.77 18.81
C ASP A 41 6.22 -17.26 17.48
N LEU A 42 5.94 -18.56 17.37
CA LEU A 42 5.30 -19.13 16.20
C LEU A 42 3.91 -18.52 15.99
N ALA A 43 3.59 -18.23 14.73
CA ALA A 43 2.35 -17.55 14.36
C ALA A 43 1.14 -18.44 14.64
N ARG A 44 0.14 -17.90 15.33
CA ARG A 44 -1.12 -18.59 15.63
C ARG A 44 -2.25 -17.60 15.80
N TRP A 45 -3.45 -18.02 15.46
CA TRP A 45 -4.66 -17.21 15.54
C TRP A 45 -5.51 -17.66 16.74
N GLY A 46 -6.14 -16.68 17.40
CA GLY A 46 -7.17 -16.95 18.39
C GLY A 46 -8.48 -17.37 17.73
N TYR A 47 -9.32 -18.07 18.48
CA TYR A 47 -10.68 -18.40 18.07
C TYR A 47 -11.68 -17.62 18.91
N GLY A 48 -12.60 -16.91 18.27
CA GLY A 48 -13.62 -16.18 19.00
C GLY A 48 -14.62 -15.42 18.13
N PRO A 49 -15.77 -15.04 18.72
CA PRO A 49 -16.82 -14.33 17.99
C PRO A 49 -16.40 -12.92 17.59
N LYS A 50 -15.56 -12.26 18.40
CA LYS A 50 -14.98 -10.95 18.08
C LYS A 50 -13.70 -11.11 17.29
N VAL A 51 -13.50 -10.22 16.33
CA VAL A 51 -12.34 -10.29 15.43
C VAL A 51 -11.03 -9.88 16.09
N ASP A 52 -11.06 -9.00 17.10
CA ASP A 52 -9.88 -8.62 17.88
C ASP A 52 -9.29 -9.79 18.67
N THR A 53 -10.12 -10.74 19.11
CA THR A 53 -9.66 -12.00 19.72
C THR A 53 -8.78 -12.79 18.75
N GLU A 54 -9.11 -12.82 17.46
CA GLU A 54 -8.42 -13.64 16.48
C GLU A 54 -6.97 -13.22 16.27
N PHE A 55 -6.71 -11.92 16.12
CA PHE A 55 -5.36 -11.41 15.88
C PHE A 55 -4.67 -10.79 17.11
N GLY A 56 -5.42 -10.49 18.18
CA GLY A 56 -4.93 -9.81 19.38
C GLY A 56 -4.45 -10.75 20.49
N THR A 57 -4.99 -11.98 20.58
CA THR A 57 -4.71 -12.89 21.71
C THR A 57 -3.24 -13.31 21.79
N TRP A 58 -2.59 -13.54 20.64
CA TRP A 58 -1.23 -14.10 20.57
C TRP A 58 -0.24 -13.19 19.87
N ASN A 59 -0.50 -11.88 19.87
CA ASN A 59 0.28 -10.91 19.09
C ASN A 59 0.41 -11.34 17.61
N THR A 60 -0.65 -11.93 17.06
CA THR A 60 -0.68 -12.58 15.74
C THR A 60 -0.30 -11.61 14.63
N LEU A 61 -0.66 -10.33 14.77
CA LEU A 61 -0.24 -9.29 13.82
C LEU A 61 1.28 -9.21 13.69
N HIS A 62 2.02 -9.33 14.79
CA HIS A 62 3.47 -9.29 14.77
C HIS A 62 4.06 -10.61 14.24
N THR A 63 3.61 -11.75 14.78
CA THR A 63 4.18 -13.08 14.43
C THR A 63 3.86 -13.53 13.01
N SER A 64 2.68 -13.20 12.48
CA SER A 64 2.32 -13.47 11.06
C SER A 64 3.19 -12.67 10.07
N ARG A 65 3.59 -11.44 10.44
CA ARG A 65 4.52 -10.63 9.64
C ARG A 65 5.97 -11.09 9.78
N ALA A 66 6.39 -11.55 10.95
CA ALA A 66 7.69 -12.20 11.12
C ALA A 66 7.80 -13.43 10.20
N MET A 67 6.77 -14.29 10.21
CA MET A 67 6.67 -15.44 9.30
C MET A 67 6.81 -15.03 7.83
N TYR A 68 6.03 -14.03 7.39
CA TYR A 68 6.12 -13.51 6.03
C TYR A 68 7.51 -12.96 5.70
N TYR A 69 8.06 -12.14 6.59
CA TYR A 69 9.36 -11.51 6.42
C TYR A 69 10.46 -12.56 6.24
N LEU A 70 10.48 -13.60 7.06
CA LEU A 70 11.44 -14.70 6.97
C LEU A 70 11.30 -15.47 5.64
N ALA A 71 10.09 -15.72 5.17
CA ALA A 71 9.85 -16.37 3.88
C ALA A 71 10.31 -15.48 2.70
N LEU A 72 10.12 -14.18 2.79
CA LEU A 72 10.58 -13.21 1.80
C LEU A 72 12.11 -13.12 1.78
N VAL A 73 12.75 -13.04 2.95
CA VAL A 73 14.22 -13.07 3.09
C VAL A 73 14.77 -14.37 2.52
N ALA A 74 14.20 -15.53 2.88
CA ALA A 74 14.64 -16.82 2.37
C ALA A 74 14.61 -16.92 0.84
N ARG A 75 13.69 -16.19 0.19
CA ARG A 75 13.59 -16.12 -1.27
C ARG A 75 14.58 -15.13 -1.89
N LEU A 76 14.67 -13.92 -1.35
CA LEU A 76 15.41 -12.81 -1.97
C LEU A 76 16.88 -12.76 -1.55
N ASP A 77 17.20 -13.26 -0.35
CA ASP A 77 18.54 -13.37 0.21
C ASP A 77 18.69 -14.71 0.95
N PRO A 78 18.82 -15.83 0.23
CA PRO A 78 18.97 -17.16 0.84
C PRO A 78 20.27 -17.33 1.64
N ALA A 79 21.23 -16.40 1.50
CA ALA A 79 22.47 -16.37 2.25
C ALA A 79 22.32 -15.67 3.62
N ALA A 80 21.25 -14.89 3.81
CA ALA A 80 20.96 -14.20 5.07
C ALA A 80 20.93 -15.17 6.26
N ARG A 81 21.45 -14.73 7.40
CA ARG A 81 21.43 -15.44 8.68
C ARG A 81 21.13 -14.45 9.79
N ALA A 82 20.45 -14.93 10.83
CA ALA A 82 20.41 -14.23 12.10
C ALA A 82 21.79 -14.25 12.77
N THR A 83 22.00 -13.36 13.74
CA THR A 83 23.24 -13.24 14.53
C THR A 83 23.58 -14.53 15.27
N ASP A 84 22.58 -15.31 15.68
CA ASP A 84 22.75 -16.63 16.31
C ASP A 84 23.03 -17.77 15.32
N GLY A 85 23.09 -17.46 14.01
CA GLY A 85 23.30 -18.42 12.94
C GLY A 85 22.02 -19.05 12.37
N THR A 86 20.84 -18.74 12.93
CA THR A 86 19.56 -19.27 12.44
C THR A 86 19.32 -18.86 10.99
N VAL A 87 18.91 -19.82 10.16
CA VAL A 87 18.59 -19.61 8.75
C VAL A 87 17.13 -19.16 8.63
N PRO A 88 16.82 -18.01 8.00
CA PRO A 88 15.44 -17.53 7.86
C PRO A 88 14.49 -18.54 7.23
N ALA A 89 14.97 -19.33 6.26
CA ALA A 89 14.21 -20.40 5.62
C ALA A 89 13.72 -21.47 6.62
N ASP A 90 14.57 -21.85 7.58
CA ASP A 90 14.23 -22.88 8.57
C ASP A 90 13.13 -22.36 9.50
N ARG A 91 13.33 -21.14 10.00
CA ARG A 91 12.36 -20.50 10.89
C ARG A 91 11.03 -20.23 10.19
N ALA A 92 11.04 -19.77 8.93
CA ALA A 92 9.83 -19.60 8.14
C ALA A 92 9.02 -20.90 8.04
N LEU A 93 9.68 -22.05 7.81
CA LEU A 93 9.01 -23.34 7.74
C LEU A 93 8.47 -23.82 9.09
N GLU A 94 9.12 -23.47 10.21
CA GLU A 94 8.56 -23.74 11.54
C GLU A 94 7.24 -23.00 11.76
N HIS A 95 7.16 -21.73 11.36
CA HIS A 95 5.89 -20.98 11.39
C HIS A 95 4.83 -21.62 10.50
N VAL A 96 5.16 -21.95 9.24
CA VAL A 96 4.23 -22.57 8.30
C VAL A 96 3.68 -23.88 8.86
N ARG A 97 4.56 -24.77 9.35
CA ARG A 97 4.19 -26.05 9.97
C ARG A 97 3.26 -25.87 11.16
N HIS A 98 3.54 -24.88 12.01
CA HIS A 98 2.73 -24.60 13.17
C HIS A 98 1.30 -24.19 12.81
N VAL A 99 1.15 -23.34 11.79
CA VAL A 99 -0.16 -22.86 11.32
C VAL A 99 -0.94 -23.98 10.65
N ILE A 100 -0.30 -24.76 9.77
CA ILE A 100 -0.98 -25.81 8.99
C ILE A 100 -1.28 -27.09 9.80
N ALA A 101 -0.76 -27.21 11.02
CA ALA A 101 -1.01 -28.36 11.91
C ALA A 101 -2.48 -28.48 12.37
N GLY A 102 -3.27 -27.40 12.25
CA GLY A 102 -4.65 -27.35 12.72
C GLY A 102 -4.79 -26.94 14.20
N GLY A 103 -5.80 -26.13 14.50
CA GLY A 103 -5.98 -25.43 15.78
C GLY A 103 -5.13 -24.17 15.99
N ASN A 104 -4.36 -23.75 14.97
CA ASN A 104 -3.57 -22.51 15.00
C ASN A 104 -3.88 -21.60 13.80
N GLU A 105 -4.62 -22.09 12.82
CA GLU A 105 -5.04 -21.38 11.61
C GLU A 105 -6.01 -20.23 11.89
N PRO A 106 -6.11 -19.23 11.00
CA PRO A 106 -7.16 -18.22 11.05
C PRO A 106 -8.55 -18.84 10.94
N MET A 107 -9.57 -18.06 11.30
CA MET A 107 -10.97 -18.41 11.05
C MET A 107 -11.35 -18.29 9.57
N ALA A 108 -10.50 -17.67 8.74
CA ALA A 108 -10.77 -17.36 7.34
C ALA A 108 -12.15 -16.69 7.20
N ARG A 109 -12.35 -15.58 7.93
CA ARG A 109 -13.68 -14.95 8.12
C ARG A 109 -13.91 -13.69 7.28
N GLY A 110 -12.85 -13.14 6.68
CA GLY A 110 -12.89 -11.86 5.96
C GLY A 110 -12.67 -10.61 6.83
N VAL A 111 -12.84 -9.44 6.22
CA VAL A 111 -12.85 -8.13 6.90
C VAL A 111 -11.47 -7.75 7.49
N ILE A 112 -11.48 -7.13 8.67
CA ILE A 112 -10.33 -6.66 9.43
C ILE A 112 -9.40 -7.81 9.87
N ALA A 113 -9.87 -9.07 9.91
CA ALA A 113 -9.00 -10.24 10.14
C ALA A 113 -7.91 -10.37 9.06
N GLY A 114 -8.15 -9.78 7.88
CA GLY A 114 -7.17 -9.68 6.79
C GLY A 114 -5.84 -9.07 7.21
N TRP A 115 -5.76 -8.32 8.32
CA TRP A 115 -4.49 -7.82 8.85
C TRP A 115 -3.50 -8.92 9.25
N ALA A 116 -3.99 -10.07 9.70
CA ALA A 116 -3.17 -11.21 10.05
C ALA A 116 -3.16 -12.25 8.91
N ASP A 117 -4.31 -12.43 8.26
CA ASP A 117 -4.51 -13.48 7.26
C ASP A 117 -3.76 -13.20 5.96
N ASN A 118 -3.60 -11.93 5.58
CA ASN A 118 -2.85 -11.54 4.39
C ASN A 118 -1.36 -11.94 4.50
N PRO A 119 -0.60 -11.59 5.56
CA PRO A 119 0.76 -12.11 5.74
C PRO A 119 0.87 -13.63 5.60
N LEU A 120 -0.09 -14.39 6.11
CA LEU A 120 -0.15 -15.85 5.94
C LEU A 120 -0.34 -16.25 4.47
N ALA A 121 -1.33 -15.67 3.78
CA ALA A 121 -1.57 -15.96 2.38
C ALA A 121 -0.33 -15.64 1.52
N GLN A 122 0.28 -14.47 1.72
CA GLN A 122 1.51 -14.08 1.03
C GLN A 122 2.65 -15.06 1.33
N THR A 123 2.80 -15.51 2.58
CA THR A 123 3.79 -16.53 2.97
C THR A 123 3.58 -17.82 2.21
N LEU A 124 2.35 -18.34 2.15
CA LEU A 124 2.03 -19.58 1.44
C LEU A 124 2.35 -19.45 -0.06
N ALA A 125 2.04 -18.31 -0.68
CA ALA A 125 2.38 -18.03 -2.07
C ALA A 125 3.91 -18.03 -2.29
N LEU A 126 4.68 -17.36 -1.43
CA LEU A 126 6.14 -17.34 -1.49
C LEU A 126 6.73 -18.74 -1.30
N VAL A 127 6.26 -19.49 -0.31
CA VAL A 127 6.72 -20.86 0.00
C VAL A 127 6.45 -21.77 -1.19
N ARG A 128 5.22 -21.80 -1.72
CA ARG A 128 4.83 -22.59 -2.91
C ARG A 128 5.66 -22.27 -4.15
N ARG A 129 6.10 -21.03 -4.32
CA ARG A 129 6.87 -20.56 -5.49
C ARG A 129 8.38 -20.53 -5.26
N THR A 130 8.86 -21.03 -4.13
CA THR A 130 10.28 -21.09 -3.79
C THR A 130 10.67 -22.55 -3.55
N PRO A 131 11.28 -23.24 -4.53
CA PRO A 131 11.63 -24.66 -4.39
C PRO A 131 12.43 -24.98 -3.13
N ALA A 132 13.37 -24.10 -2.76
CA ALA A 132 14.16 -24.20 -1.53
C ALA A 132 13.33 -24.20 -0.22
N LEU A 133 12.05 -23.82 -0.27
CA LEU A 133 11.10 -23.92 0.83
C LEU A 133 10.09 -25.05 0.58
N TRP A 134 9.44 -25.06 -0.59
CA TRP A 134 8.36 -26.00 -0.91
C TRP A 134 8.80 -27.46 -0.87
N ASP A 135 9.97 -27.77 -1.42
CA ASP A 135 10.47 -29.14 -1.55
C ASP A 135 10.88 -29.75 -0.18
N ARG A 136 10.94 -28.91 0.85
CA ARG A 136 11.22 -29.32 2.24
C ARG A 136 9.96 -29.66 3.03
N LEU A 137 8.78 -29.42 2.47
CA LEU A 137 7.51 -29.84 3.02
C LEU A 137 7.13 -31.22 2.47
N SER A 138 6.49 -32.03 3.31
CA SER A 138 5.92 -33.33 2.96
C SER A 138 4.65 -33.18 2.13
N ALA A 139 4.18 -34.29 1.52
CA ALA A 139 2.94 -34.29 0.76
C ALA A 139 1.70 -33.93 1.61
N ASP A 140 1.67 -34.34 2.89
CA ASP A 140 0.59 -33.95 3.83
C ASP A 140 0.65 -32.44 4.13
N GLU A 141 1.85 -31.89 4.33
CA GLU A 141 2.02 -30.44 4.52
C GLU A 141 1.65 -29.64 3.26
N HIS A 142 1.95 -30.16 2.06
CA HIS A 142 1.48 -29.58 0.79
C HIS A 142 -0.05 -29.54 0.73
N GLU A 143 -0.72 -30.66 1.04
CA GLU A 143 -2.18 -30.74 1.07
C GLU A 143 -2.79 -29.72 2.04
N ARG A 144 -2.22 -29.60 3.24
CA ARG A 144 -2.69 -28.65 4.26
C ARG A 144 -2.50 -27.19 3.81
N CYS A 145 -1.36 -26.87 3.18
CA CYS A 145 -1.14 -25.55 2.58
C CYS A 145 -2.20 -25.24 1.51
N ASP A 146 -2.49 -26.21 0.63
CA ASP A 146 -3.47 -26.02 -0.44
C ASP A 146 -4.88 -25.77 0.12
N TRP A 147 -5.32 -26.57 1.11
CA TRP A 147 -6.64 -26.39 1.75
C TRP A 147 -6.75 -25.08 2.55
N LEU A 148 -5.67 -24.68 3.22
CA LEU A 148 -5.63 -23.40 3.92
C LEU A 148 -5.74 -22.23 2.93
N MET A 149 -5.01 -22.28 1.81
CA MET A 149 -5.13 -21.25 0.76
C MET A 149 -6.52 -21.24 0.11
N ARG A 150 -7.14 -22.40 -0.13
CA ARG A 150 -8.53 -22.49 -0.61
C ARG A 150 -9.49 -21.76 0.33
N ALA A 151 -9.37 -21.98 1.64
CA ALA A 151 -10.23 -21.34 2.62
C ALA A 151 -10.05 -19.82 2.68
N LEU A 152 -8.80 -19.36 2.66
CA LEU A 152 -8.46 -17.94 2.60
C LEU A 152 -9.02 -17.26 1.33
N ALA A 153 -8.87 -17.91 0.17
CA ALA A 153 -9.41 -17.40 -1.09
C ALA A 153 -10.94 -17.38 -1.11
N ALA A 154 -11.60 -18.42 -0.58
CA ALA A 154 -13.06 -18.47 -0.48
C ALA A 154 -13.61 -17.34 0.40
N ALA A 155 -12.94 -17.04 1.51
CA ALA A 155 -13.30 -15.93 2.38
C ALA A 155 -13.06 -14.56 1.73
N GLY A 156 -11.94 -14.38 1.01
CA GLY A 156 -11.69 -13.18 0.23
C GLY A 156 -12.75 -12.94 -0.86
N ASN A 157 -13.13 -14.01 -1.56
CA ASN A 157 -14.19 -13.97 -2.56
C ASN A 157 -15.54 -13.62 -1.93
N TYR A 158 -15.93 -14.31 -0.86
CA TYR A 158 -17.18 -14.02 -0.15
C TYR A 158 -17.28 -12.55 0.28
N CYS A 159 -16.16 -11.96 0.72
CA CYS A 159 -16.15 -10.63 1.29
C CYS A 159 -16.04 -9.46 0.31
N HIS A 160 -15.36 -9.64 -0.82
CA HIS A 160 -14.98 -8.54 -1.70
C HIS A 160 -15.42 -8.72 -3.16
N ASN A 161 -16.19 -9.76 -3.48
CA ASN A 161 -16.66 -9.97 -4.84
C ASN A 161 -17.75 -8.96 -5.25
N ALA A 162 -17.72 -8.57 -6.51
CA ALA A 162 -18.65 -7.64 -7.13
C ALA A 162 -20.07 -8.20 -7.09
N GLY A 163 -21.03 -7.34 -6.71
CA GLY A 163 -22.42 -7.74 -6.52
C GLY A 163 -22.73 -8.29 -5.12
N ALA A 164 -21.71 -8.51 -4.27
CA ALA A 164 -21.91 -8.62 -2.84
C ALA A 164 -21.93 -7.21 -2.21
N TRP A 165 -22.85 -7.00 -1.28
CA TRP A 165 -22.89 -5.83 -0.40
C TRP A 165 -23.13 -6.34 1.01
N ILE A 166 -22.19 -7.14 1.48
CA ILE A 166 -22.26 -7.70 2.82
C ILE A 166 -22.14 -6.58 3.84
N LYS A 167 -22.98 -6.67 4.87
CA LYS A 167 -22.95 -5.85 6.08
C LYS A 167 -22.33 -6.62 7.24
N ARG A 168 -22.20 -7.94 7.12
CA ARG A 168 -21.61 -8.83 8.12
C ARG A 168 -20.52 -9.73 7.55
N ASP A 169 -19.52 -10.00 8.38
CA ASP A 169 -18.51 -11.01 8.10
C ASP A 169 -19.10 -12.43 8.05
N ILE A 170 -18.29 -13.43 7.71
CA ILE A 170 -18.76 -14.83 7.60
C ILE A 170 -19.55 -15.27 8.84
N PRO A 171 -19.03 -15.16 10.08
CA PRO A 171 -19.75 -15.59 11.27
C PRO A 171 -20.88 -14.65 11.70
N GLN A 172 -21.27 -13.68 10.86
CA GLN A 172 -22.39 -12.78 11.09
C GLN A 172 -22.23 -11.83 12.30
N ALA A 173 -20.99 -11.60 12.75
CA ALA A 173 -20.68 -10.93 13.99
C ALA A 173 -20.22 -9.47 13.77
N GLU A 174 -19.25 -9.24 12.89
CA GLU A 174 -18.64 -7.92 12.69
C GLU A 174 -19.30 -7.13 11.56
N SER A 175 -19.32 -5.80 11.68
CA SER A 175 -19.96 -4.91 10.71
C SER A 175 -19.02 -4.45 9.59
N TRP A 176 -19.50 -4.51 8.36
CA TRP A 176 -18.87 -3.97 7.14
C TRP A 176 -19.21 -2.50 6.84
N GLY A 177 -19.81 -1.77 7.80
CA GLY A 177 -20.11 -0.34 7.64
C GLY A 177 -18.88 0.59 7.46
N LYS A 178 -17.69 0.02 7.26
CA LYS A 178 -16.40 0.69 6.99
C LYS A 178 -15.70 0.09 5.76
N SER A 179 -16.46 -0.43 4.82
CA SER A 179 -15.96 -1.09 3.61
C SER A 179 -15.09 -0.22 2.70
N TRP A 180 -15.08 1.09 2.91
CA TRP A 180 -14.15 2.02 2.25
C TRP A 180 -12.78 2.08 2.93
N ASN A 181 -12.69 1.74 4.22
CA ASN A 181 -11.48 1.94 4.99
C ASN A 181 -10.41 0.91 4.60
N PRO A 182 -9.18 1.33 4.31
CA PRO A 182 -7.99 0.48 4.12
C PRO A 182 -7.88 -0.75 4.99
N ASN A 183 -8.12 -0.57 6.27
CA ASN A 183 -8.01 -1.63 7.24
C ASN A 183 -9.07 -2.75 7.09
N HIS A 184 -10.14 -2.55 6.32
CA HIS A 184 -11.12 -3.59 6.01
C HIS A 184 -10.93 -4.22 4.62
N VAL A 185 -10.09 -3.64 3.76
CA VAL A 185 -10.04 -3.99 2.33
C VAL A 185 -8.71 -4.62 1.94
N GLU A 186 -7.58 -4.02 2.33
CA GLU A 186 -6.26 -4.35 1.79
C GLU A 186 -5.85 -5.77 2.12
N GLY A 187 -6.24 -6.25 3.31
CA GLY A 187 -5.94 -7.58 3.77
C GLY A 187 -6.48 -8.64 2.83
N TYR A 188 -7.80 -8.77 2.71
CA TYR A 188 -8.40 -9.88 1.95
C TYR A 188 -8.36 -9.69 0.43
N VAL A 189 -8.29 -8.45 -0.08
CA VAL A 189 -7.94 -8.27 -1.49
C VAL A 189 -6.49 -8.68 -1.77
N GLY A 190 -5.57 -8.40 -0.83
CA GLY A 190 -4.20 -8.94 -0.83
C GLY A 190 -4.16 -10.48 -0.79
N VAL A 191 -5.02 -11.11 0.01
CA VAL A 191 -5.21 -12.58 0.03
C VAL A 191 -5.61 -13.10 -1.35
N MET A 192 -6.51 -12.42 -2.06
CA MET A 192 -6.87 -12.83 -3.42
C MET A 192 -5.69 -12.70 -4.39
N ILE A 193 -4.85 -11.67 -4.27
CA ILE A 193 -3.61 -11.57 -5.04
C ILE A 193 -2.64 -12.72 -4.72
N ALA A 194 -2.50 -13.09 -3.43
CA ALA A 194 -1.69 -14.23 -3.02
C ALA A 194 -2.22 -15.56 -3.57
N ALA A 195 -3.54 -15.77 -3.55
CA ALA A 195 -4.19 -16.97 -4.09
C ALA A 195 -3.94 -17.10 -5.60
N TRP A 196 -3.98 -15.98 -6.34
CA TRP A 196 -3.63 -15.94 -7.76
C TRP A 196 -2.20 -16.47 -7.98
N HIS A 197 -1.23 -16.01 -7.17
CA HIS A 197 0.14 -16.51 -7.24
C HIS A 197 0.26 -17.98 -6.84
N TYR A 198 -0.46 -18.40 -5.80
CA TYR A 198 -0.41 -19.75 -5.26
C TYR A 198 -0.92 -20.79 -6.28
N PHE A 199 -2.12 -20.58 -6.82
CA PHE A 199 -2.75 -21.49 -7.77
C PHE A 199 -2.29 -21.29 -9.21
N GLY A 200 -1.69 -20.14 -9.53
CA GLY A 200 -1.06 -19.87 -10.84
C GLY A 200 -1.99 -19.23 -11.85
N GLY A 201 -2.89 -18.35 -11.41
CA GLY A 201 -3.75 -17.58 -12.29
C GLY A 201 -5.19 -17.48 -11.81
N ALA A 202 -5.93 -16.51 -12.35
CA ALA A 202 -7.33 -16.26 -12.02
C ALA A 202 -8.23 -17.46 -12.32
N ASP A 203 -8.02 -18.13 -13.46
CA ASP A 203 -8.79 -19.31 -13.86
C ASP A 203 -8.62 -20.46 -12.87
N ALA A 204 -7.40 -20.67 -12.38
CA ALA A 204 -7.12 -21.71 -11.39
C ALA A 204 -7.81 -21.42 -10.05
N VAL A 205 -7.75 -20.18 -9.56
CA VAL A 205 -8.47 -19.79 -8.33
C VAL A 205 -9.98 -19.91 -8.52
N ASN A 206 -10.51 -19.44 -9.65
CA ASN A 206 -11.95 -19.51 -9.93
C ASN A 206 -12.44 -20.96 -10.09
N ALA A 207 -11.59 -21.88 -10.57
CA ALA A 207 -11.91 -23.30 -10.60
C ALA A 207 -12.03 -23.89 -9.18
N GLU A 208 -11.12 -23.52 -8.27
CA GLU A 208 -11.20 -23.90 -6.86
C GLU A 208 -12.48 -23.35 -6.21
N LEU A 209 -12.80 -22.06 -6.43
CA LEU A 209 -14.02 -21.44 -5.93
C LEU A 209 -15.29 -22.11 -6.47
N ALA A 210 -15.33 -22.41 -7.77
CA ALA A 210 -16.46 -23.09 -8.40
C ALA A 210 -16.67 -24.51 -7.85
N ALA A 211 -15.60 -25.17 -7.40
CA ALA A 211 -15.64 -26.49 -6.77
C ALA A 211 -16.06 -26.44 -5.28
N PHE A 212 -16.40 -25.26 -4.74
CA PHE A 212 -16.88 -25.14 -3.36
C PHE A 212 -18.14 -25.97 -3.12
N ASP A 213 -18.03 -27.00 -2.30
CA ASP A 213 -19.14 -27.78 -1.75
C ASP A 213 -19.01 -27.78 -0.22
N TYR A 214 -20.01 -27.25 0.46
CA TYR A 214 -19.94 -26.94 1.88
C TYR A 214 -19.68 -28.20 2.71
N GLU A 215 -20.39 -29.29 2.43
CA GLU A 215 -20.22 -30.52 3.21
C GLU A 215 -18.84 -31.14 2.97
N HIS A 216 -18.42 -31.23 1.70
CA HIS A 216 -17.11 -31.77 1.36
C HIS A 216 -15.97 -30.92 1.92
N TRP A 217 -16.00 -29.61 1.75
CA TRP A 217 -14.94 -28.71 2.22
C TRP A 217 -14.85 -28.72 3.75
N LEU A 218 -15.97 -28.67 4.47
CA LEU A 218 -15.93 -28.78 5.93
C LEU A 218 -15.46 -30.17 6.38
N ALA A 219 -15.79 -31.25 5.65
CA ALA A 219 -15.28 -32.59 5.97
C ALA A 219 -13.75 -32.66 5.81
N GLU A 220 -13.19 -32.12 4.73
CA GLU A 220 -11.74 -32.09 4.50
C GLU A 220 -11.02 -31.20 5.51
N LEU A 221 -11.55 -30.00 5.78
CA LEU A 221 -10.99 -29.11 6.81
C LEU A 221 -11.02 -29.77 8.20
N ARG A 222 -12.09 -30.51 8.54
CA ARG A 222 -12.15 -31.30 9.78
C ARG A 222 -11.11 -32.44 9.79
N ARG A 223 -10.96 -33.17 8.69
CA ARG A 223 -9.94 -34.24 8.55
C ARG A 223 -8.53 -33.71 8.78
N LEU A 224 -8.24 -32.52 8.27
CA LEU A 224 -6.95 -31.85 8.43
C LEU A 224 -6.80 -31.15 9.80
N GLY A 225 -7.87 -31.03 10.59
CA GLY A 225 -7.84 -30.45 11.93
C GLY A 225 -7.99 -28.93 11.99
N PHE A 226 -8.43 -28.28 10.91
CA PHE A 226 -8.67 -26.84 10.82
C PHE A 226 -9.96 -26.41 11.54
N ARG A 227 -9.96 -26.53 12.86
CA ARG A 227 -11.13 -26.32 13.74
C ARG A 227 -11.63 -24.87 13.75
N HIS A 228 -10.77 -23.87 13.59
CA HIS A 228 -11.17 -22.46 13.62
C HIS A 228 -11.98 -22.09 12.38
N ILE A 229 -11.55 -22.53 11.20
CA ILE A 229 -12.27 -22.31 9.94
C ILE A 229 -13.60 -23.05 9.98
N VAL A 230 -13.59 -24.33 10.36
CA VAL A 230 -14.81 -25.14 10.48
C VAL A 230 -15.82 -24.47 11.40
N GLY A 231 -15.42 -24.12 12.62
CA GLY A 231 -16.30 -23.46 13.58
C GLY A 231 -16.81 -22.10 13.08
N CYS A 232 -15.97 -21.33 12.38
CA CYS A 232 -16.35 -20.07 11.75
C CYS A 232 -17.45 -20.25 10.71
N TRP A 233 -17.26 -21.22 9.80
CA TRP A 233 -18.11 -21.40 8.63
C TRP A 233 -19.44 -22.08 8.99
N GLU A 234 -19.45 -22.92 10.03
CA GLU A 234 -20.66 -23.47 10.62
C GLU A 234 -21.60 -22.38 11.17
N MET A 235 -21.06 -21.30 11.74
CA MET A 235 -21.87 -20.17 12.23
C MET A 235 -22.60 -19.43 11.09
N ALA A 236 -21.97 -19.33 9.91
CA ALA A 236 -22.59 -18.73 8.71
C ALA A 236 -23.68 -19.63 8.12
N GLY A 237 -23.39 -20.94 8.11
CA GLY A 237 -24.28 -21.98 7.60
C GLY A 237 -24.24 -22.13 6.07
N ARG A 238 -24.60 -23.34 5.65
CA ARG A 238 -24.53 -23.80 4.25
C ARG A 238 -25.16 -22.85 3.23
N LYS A 239 -26.40 -22.40 3.50
CA LYS A 239 -27.17 -21.59 2.54
C LYS A 239 -26.41 -20.33 2.14
N LEU A 240 -25.87 -19.61 3.12
CA LEU A 240 -25.20 -18.34 2.90
C LEU A 240 -23.86 -18.52 2.19
N LEU A 241 -23.09 -19.56 2.54
CA LEU A 241 -21.78 -19.82 1.94
C LEU A 241 -21.86 -20.43 0.53
N GLU A 242 -22.76 -21.38 0.27
CA GLU A 242 -22.85 -22.02 -1.05
C GLU A 242 -23.61 -21.16 -2.07
N THR A 243 -24.80 -20.70 -1.68
CA THR A 243 -25.78 -20.12 -2.63
C THR A 243 -25.97 -18.62 -2.45
N GLY A 244 -25.35 -18.03 -1.44
CA GLY A 244 -25.55 -16.63 -1.10
C GLY A 244 -26.91 -16.35 -0.44
N GLY A 245 -27.22 -15.08 -0.27
CA GLY A 245 -28.45 -14.61 0.37
C GLY A 245 -28.22 -13.41 1.28
N HIS A 246 -29.26 -13.06 2.04
CA HIS A 246 -29.17 -11.95 2.97
C HIS A 246 -28.44 -12.34 4.25
N ASP A 247 -27.49 -11.50 4.65
CA ASP A 247 -26.82 -11.61 5.94
C ASP A 247 -27.70 -11.03 7.06
N THR A 248 -27.33 -11.25 8.33
CA THR A 248 -28.15 -10.80 9.48
C THR A 248 -28.19 -9.28 9.66
N GLY A 249 -27.28 -8.54 9.02
CA GLY A 249 -27.29 -7.08 8.93
C GLY A 249 -28.14 -6.55 7.77
N GLY A 250 -28.77 -7.45 7.00
CA GLY A 250 -29.55 -7.14 5.82
C GLY A 250 -28.69 -6.88 4.57
N GLY A 251 -27.38 -7.17 4.61
CA GLY A 251 -26.49 -7.20 3.45
C GLY A 251 -26.85 -8.33 2.48
N TYR A 252 -26.22 -8.39 1.31
CA TYR A 252 -26.34 -9.54 0.40
C TYR A 252 -24.97 -10.13 0.07
N ALA A 253 -24.84 -11.44 0.27
CA ALA A 253 -23.69 -12.23 -0.15
C ALA A 253 -24.03 -13.03 -1.41
N ALA A 254 -23.06 -13.14 -2.32
CA ALA A 254 -23.19 -13.97 -3.53
C ALA A 254 -22.79 -15.45 -3.31
N GLY A 255 -22.35 -15.80 -2.10
CA GLY A 255 -21.73 -17.10 -1.80
C GLY A 255 -20.27 -17.16 -2.24
N MET A 256 -19.63 -18.31 -2.03
CA MET A 256 -18.20 -18.54 -2.30
C MET A 256 -17.90 -19.00 -3.73
N ARG A 257 -18.91 -19.51 -4.46
CA ARG A 257 -18.76 -20.10 -5.81
C ARG A 257 -18.54 -19.12 -6.97
N PRO A 258 -19.13 -17.91 -6.98
CA PRO A 258 -19.00 -17.03 -8.13
C PRO A 258 -17.53 -16.70 -8.42
N PRO A 259 -17.14 -16.53 -9.70
CA PRO A 259 -15.79 -16.10 -10.03
C PRO A 259 -15.51 -14.76 -9.38
N PHE A 260 -14.29 -14.59 -8.87
CA PHE A 260 -13.91 -13.35 -8.21
C PHE A 260 -13.80 -12.22 -9.23
N VAL A 261 -14.54 -11.15 -8.97
CA VAL A 261 -14.41 -9.86 -9.64
C VAL A 261 -14.40 -8.84 -8.53
N TYR A 262 -13.36 -8.02 -8.42
CA TYR A 262 -13.34 -7.04 -7.34
C TYR A 262 -14.20 -5.84 -7.70
N GLN A 263 -14.96 -5.32 -6.74
CA GLN A 263 -15.61 -4.03 -6.86
C GLN A 263 -15.48 -3.30 -5.53
N LEU A 264 -15.00 -2.07 -5.60
CA LEU A 264 -14.90 -1.24 -4.43
C LEU A 264 -16.30 -0.80 -3.99
N LEU A 265 -16.62 -1.02 -2.71
CA LEU A 265 -17.89 -0.63 -2.12
C LEU A 265 -17.97 0.91 -2.04
N GLU A 266 -19.13 1.50 -2.36
CA GLU A 266 -19.30 2.95 -2.50
C GLU A 266 -18.89 3.73 -1.23
N ARG A 267 -18.16 4.85 -1.40
CA ARG A 267 -18.06 5.90 -0.39
C ARG A 267 -19.37 6.69 -0.40
N PRO A 268 -20.06 6.86 0.74
CA PRO A 268 -21.22 7.73 0.82
C PRO A 268 -20.88 9.15 0.31
N ALA A 269 -21.71 9.68 -0.59
CA ALA A 269 -21.47 10.95 -1.30
C ALA A 269 -21.45 12.19 -0.37
N ASP A 270 -21.87 12.03 0.88
CA ASP A 270 -21.99 13.06 1.92
C ASP A 270 -20.72 13.21 2.77
N LEU A 271 -19.69 12.37 2.60
CA LEU A 271 -18.55 12.32 3.51
C LEU A 271 -17.31 13.14 3.12
N ASP A 272 -17.23 13.75 1.93
CA ASP A 272 -16.03 14.54 1.55
C ASP A 272 -16.17 15.47 0.33
N PRO A 273 -16.26 16.80 0.53
CA PRO A 273 -16.17 17.78 -0.57
C PRO A 273 -14.75 17.92 -1.17
N TRP A 274 -13.72 17.34 -0.54
CA TRP A 274 -12.30 17.50 -0.90
C TRP A 274 -11.70 16.25 -1.56
N PHE A 275 -12.52 15.24 -1.81
CA PHE A 275 -12.13 14.08 -2.60
C PHE A 275 -11.85 14.50 -4.05
N ARG A 276 -10.60 14.32 -4.49
CA ARG A 276 -10.14 14.62 -5.86
C ARG A 276 -9.94 13.36 -6.71
N GLY A 277 -10.60 12.26 -6.37
CA GLY A 277 -10.56 11.02 -7.14
C GLY A 277 -11.76 10.92 -8.07
N ASP A 278 -11.53 10.94 -9.38
CA ASP A 278 -12.53 10.45 -10.33
C ASP A 278 -12.59 8.92 -10.23
N ILE A 279 -13.75 8.40 -9.82
CA ILE A 279 -14.28 7.05 -10.10
C ILE A 279 -13.47 5.86 -9.55
N LEU A 280 -13.95 5.26 -8.45
CA LEU A 280 -13.79 3.80 -8.20
C LEU A 280 -15.06 3.10 -7.68
N GLY A 281 -16.08 3.83 -7.21
CA GLY A 281 -17.24 3.25 -6.51
C GLY A 281 -18.17 2.32 -7.32
N LYS A 282 -17.91 2.09 -8.62
CA LYS A 282 -18.75 1.22 -9.48
C LYS A 282 -17.97 0.39 -10.51
N THR A 283 -16.65 0.53 -10.56
CA THR A 283 -15.84 -0.11 -11.59
C THR A 283 -15.52 -1.53 -11.15
N ARG A 284 -15.96 -2.50 -11.96
CA ARG A 284 -15.53 -3.89 -11.80
C ARG A 284 -14.06 -3.97 -12.19
N VAL A 285 -13.24 -4.38 -11.24
CA VAL A 285 -11.82 -4.62 -11.42
C VAL A 285 -11.64 -6.10 -11.74
N PRO A 286 -11.01 -6.44 -12.89
CA PRO A 286 -10.76 -7.83 -13.23
C PRO A 286 -9.85 -8.48 -12.19
N TYR A 287 -9.91 -9.82 -12.09
CA TYR A 287 -9.03 -10.57 -11.21
C TYR A 287 -7.61 -10.66 -11.79
N ASP A 288 -6.92 -9.55 -11.78
CA ASP A 288 -5.53 -9.39 -12.19
C ASP A 288 -4.73 -8.72 -11.05
N PRO A 289 -3.58 -9.26 -10.64
CA PRO A 289 -2.80 -8.71 -9.53
C PRO A 289 -2.49 -7.21 -9.65
N MET A 290 -2.16 -6.73 -10.86
CA MET A 290 -1.82 -5.33 -11.05
C MET A 290 -3.07 -4.45 -11.02
N ALA A 291 -4.15 -4.88 -11.66
CA ALA A 291 -5.42 -4.15 -11.62
C ALA A 291 -5.97 -4.05 -10.19
N LEU A 292 -5.89 -5.13 -9.41
CA LEU A 292 -6.33 -5.16 -8.01
C LEU A 292 -5.47 -4.24 -7.14
N LEU A 293 -4.15 -4.35 -7.20
CA LEU A 293 -3.25 -3.51 -6.41
C LEU A 293 -3.39 -2.03 -6.80
N SER A 294 -3.52 -1.74 -8.09
CA SER A 294 -3.79 -0.38 -8.59
C SER A 294 -5.03 0.24 -7.94
N ALA A 295 -6.14 -0.51 -7.92
CA ALA A 295 -7.37 -0.06 -7.28
C ALA A 295 -7.22 0.18 -5.76
N LEU A 296 -6.42 -0.63 -5.06
CA LEU A 296 -6.13 -0.44 -3.64
C LEU A 296 -5.31 0.82 -3.37
N VAL A 297 -4.23 1.00 -4.14
CA VAL A 297 -3.26 2.11 -4.02
C VAL A 297 -3.94 3.46 -4.28
N TYR A 298 -4.66 3.59 -5.39
CA TYR A 298 -5.33 4.86 -5.74
C TYR A 298 -6.41 5.25 -4.73
N ARG A 299 -7.04 4.27 -4.07
CA ARG A 299 -7.99 4.52 -3.00
C ARG A 299 -7.30 4.88 -1.68
N MET A 300 -6.19 4.24 -1.33
CA MET A 300 -5.49 4.48 -0.07
C MET A 300 -4.76 5.82 -0.05
N TRP A 301 -4.20 6.23 -1.20
CA TRP A 301 -3.34 7.41 -1.32
C TRP A 301 -3.95 8.54 -2.18
N PRO A 302 -5.19 8.99 -1.96
CA PRO A 302 -5.88 9.84 -2.92
C PRO A 302 -5.53 11.33 -2.79
N TYR A 303 -4.82 11.75 -1.74
CA TYR A 303 -4.65 13.17 -1.41
C TYR A 303 -3.26 13.71 -1.74
N ILE A 304 -3.19 15.04 -1.86
CA ILE A 304 -1.92 15.77 -1.82
C ILE A 304 -1.45 15.83 -0.37
N VAL A 305 -0.16 15.57 -0.16
CA VAL A 305 0.48 15.69 1.15
C VAL A 305 0.36 17.12 1.66
N ILE A 306 -0.15 17.22 2.88
CA ILE A 306 -0.27 18.45 3.66
C ILE A 306 0.28 18.20 5.07
N SER A 307 0.76 19.27 5.70
CA SER A 307 1.27 19.24 7.09
C SER A 307 0.30 19.83 8.11
N GLU A 308 -0.77 20.45 7.60
CA GLU A 308 -1.82 21.05 8.39
C GLU A 308 -3.16 20.93 7.63
N PHE A 309 -4.23 20.62 8.35
CA PHE A 309 -5.59 20.54 7.81
C PHE A 309 -6.54 21.44 8.62
N ARG A 310 -7.35 22.25 7.92
CA ARG A 310 -8.29 23.22 8.50
C ARG A 310 -9.70 23.02 7.93
N ILE A 311 -10.71 23.25 8.77
CA ILE A 311 -12.12 23.31 8.38
C ILE A 311 -12.65 24.68 8.83
N ASP A 312 -13.17 25.48 7.91
CA ASP A 312 -13.76 26.81 8.18
C ASP A 312 -12.88 27.68 9.09
N ASP A 313 -11.63 27.91 8.64
CA ASP A 313 -10.53 28.60 9.35
C ASP A 313 -10.09 27.97 10.69
N THR A 314 -10.80 26.96 11.18
CA THR A 314 -10.49 26.24 12.41
C THR A 314 -9.49 25.13 12.13
N LEU A 315 -8.35 25.19 12.81
CA LEU A 315 -7.34 24.13 12.78
C LEU A 315 -7.94 22.79 13.23
N THR A 316 -7.84 21.78 12.37
CA THR A 316 -8.34 20.43 12.63
C THR A 316 -7.22 19.45 12.90
N ALA A 317 -6.12 19.49 12.14
CA ALA A 317 -4.94 18.69 12.40
C ALA A 317 -3.64 19.39 12.00
N ARG A 318 -2.53 19.14 12.70
CA ARG A 318 -1.17 19.58 12.35
C ARG A 318 -0.11 18.69 12.98
N LEU A 319 1.07 18.63 12.38
CA LEU A 319 2.25 17.98 12.98
C LEU A 319 2.56 18.52 14.38
N ALA A 320 2.96 17.61 15.28
CA ALA A 320 3.10 17.88 16.71
C ALA A 320 4.21 18.89 17.03
N ASP A 321 5.29 18.86 16.26
CA ASP A 321 6.44 19.76 16.41
C ASP A 321 6.33 21.05 15.57
N GLY A 322 5.24 21.23 14.82
CA GLY A 322 5.04 22.35 13.90
C GLY A 322 5.89 22.29 12.63
N SER A 323 6.58 21.18 12.37
CA SER A 323 7.31 20.96 11.12
C SER A 323 6.37 20.81 9.91
N ARG A 324 6.96 20.75 8.72
CA ARG A 324 6.28 20.36 7.47
C ARG A 324 6.81 19.01 7.00
N SER A 325 5.95 18.17 6.44
CA SER A 325 6.35 16.94 5.76
C SER A 325 7.29 17.26 4.59
N PRO A 326 8.39 16.50 4.43
CA PRO A 326 9.28 16.66 3.27
C PRO A 326 8.60 16.31 1.94
N PHE A 327 7.43 15.69 1.98
CA PHE A 327 6.64 15.33 0.80
C PHE A 327 5.50 16.31 0.51
N GLU A 328 5.38 17.41 1.28
CA GLU A 328 4.27 18.34 1.14
C GLU A 328 4.11 18.90 -0.28
N GLY A 329 2.88 18.87 -0.79
CA GLY A 329 2.56 19.24 -2.16
C GLY A 329 2.67 18.11 -3.20
N ARG A 330 3.18 16.93 -2.82
CA ARG A 330 3.19 15.75 -3.69
C ARG A 330 1.90 14.95 -3.52
N TRP A 331 1.45 14.28 -4.57
CA TRP A 331 0.34 13.33 -4.49
C TRP A 331 0.79 12.01 -3.85
N GLY A 332 -0.04 11.47 -2.96
CA GLY A 332 0.21 10.20 -2.29
C GLY A 332 -0.18 10.15 -0.82
N MET A 333 -0.79 11.20 -0.24
CA MET A 333 -1.18 11.19 1.17
C MET A 333 -2.42 10.34 1.41
N GLY A 334 -2.43 9.62 2.53
CA GLY A 334 -3.61 8.92 3.02
C GLY A 334 -4.58 9.89 3.71
N TYR A 335 -5.60 9.35 4.38
CA TYR A 335 -6.58 10.16 5.12
C TYR A 335 -6.19 10.39 6.59
N GLU A 336 -4.91 10.27 6.95
CA GLU A 336 -4.47 10.34 8.35
C GLU A 336 -4.80 11.69 9.03
N PHE A 337 -4.89 12.78 8.27
CA PHE A 337 -5.32 14.10 8.80
C PHE A 337 -6.82 14.35 8.68
N ILE A 338 -7.48 13.67 7.74
CA ILE A 338 -8.90 13.89 7.44
C ILE A 338 -9.58 12.57 7.06
N SER A 339 -10.17 11.93 8.06
CA SER A 339 -11.06 10.79 7.92
C SER A 339 -12.43 11.12 8.52
N TRP A 340 -13.44 10.33 8.16
CA TRP A 340 -14.77 10.45 8.73
C TRP A 340 -15.21 9.11 9.32
N ASP A 341 -15.69 9.12 10.56
CA ASP A 341 -16.39 7.98 11.15
C ASP A 341 -17.82 8.37 11.57
N ALA A 342 -18.59 7.43 12.11
CA ALA A 342 -19.96 7.68 12.55
C ALA A 342 -20.09 8.83 13.58
N GLY A 343 -18.99 9.22 14.24
CA GLY A 343 -18.90 10.33 15.18
C GLY A 343 -18.38 11.64 14.60
N GLY A 344 -18.08 11.71 13.30
CA GLY A 344 -17.65 12.93 12.59
C GLY A 344 -16.18 12.92 12.13
N VAL A 345 -15.64 14.12 11.89
CA VAL A 345 -14.24 14.33 11.44
C VAL A 345 -13.24 13.76 12.43
N ARG A 346 -12.24 13.07 11.89
CA ARG A 346 -11.18 12.43 12.65
C ARG A 346 -9.82 12.54 11.96
N SER A 347 -8.76 12.67 12.75
CA SER A 347 -7.38 12.52 12.30
C SER A 347 -6.79 11.26 12.93
N ASP A 348 -6.58 10.23 12.10
CA ASP A 348 -6.13 8.91 12.55
C ASP A 348 -5.27 8.19 11.52
N ALA A 349 -3.94 8.24 11.70
CA ALA A 349 -3.01 7.50 10.85
C ALA A 349 -2.99 6.00 11.15
N GLY A 350 -3.55 5.55 12.28
CA GLY A 350 -3.65 4.11 12.57
C GLY A 350 -4.39 3.38 11.45
N TYR A 351 -5.51 3.95 10.99
CA TYR A 351 -6.28 3.38 9.88
C TYR A 351 -5.51 3.33 8.55
N VAL A 352 -4.68 4.34 8.25
CA VAL A 352 -3.86 4.34 7.02
C VAL A 352 -2.73 3.32 7.15
N TYR A 353 -2.08 3.29 8.32
CA TYR A 353 -1.03 2.33 8.64
C TYR A 353 -1.52 0.88 8.55
N GLU A 354 -2.76 0.63 8.95
CA GLU A 354 -3.42 -0.68 8.86
C GLU A 354 -3.66 -1.17 7.42
N GLY A 355 -3.79 -0.26 6.45
CA GLY A 355 -3.75 -0.61 5.03
C GLY A 355 -2.33 -0.75 4.52
N PHE A 356 -1.48 0.22 4.85
CA PHE A 356 -0.09 0.32 4.41
C PHE A 356 0.70 -0.97 4.66
N PHE A 357 0.61 -1.58 5.85
CA PHE A 357 1.35 -2.81 6.09
C PHE A 357 0.90 -3.99 5.22
N ASN A 358 -0.36 -4.01 4.76
CA ASN A 358 -0.84 -5.08 3.91
C ASN A 358 -0.38 -4.84 2.48
N GLU A 359 -0.46 -3.60 2.04
CA GLU A 359 -0.05 -3.18 0.70
C GLU A 359 1.46 -3.41 0.46
N VAL A 360 2.32 -3.06 1.44
CA VAL A 360 3.76 -3.30 1.37
C VAL A 360 4.07 -4.79 1.20
N LEU A 361 3.38 -5.65 1.96
CA LEU A 361 3.55 -7.10 1.89
C LEU A 361 3.10 -7.68 0.54
N THR A 362 1.92 -7.27 0.07
CA THR A 362 1.38 -7.71 -1.22
C THR A 362 2.29 -7.30 -2.38
N ARG A 363 2.75 -6.04 -2.41
CA ARG A 363 3.68 -5.55 -3.43
C ARG A 363 5.01 -6.30 -3.39
N ALA A 364 5.59 -6.48 -2.20
CA ALA A 364 6.85 -7.21 -2.04
C ALA A 364 6.74 -8.66 -2.56
N THR A 365 5.60 -9.32 -2.36
CA THR A 365 5.33 -10.64 -2.94
C THR A 365 5.28 -10.59 -4.46
N MET A 366 4.57 -9.62 -5.04
CA MET A 366 4.50 -9.44 -6.49
C MET A 366 5.89 -9.17 -7.12
N GLN A 367 6.72 -8.36 -6.46
CA GLN A 367 8.11 -8.13 -6.88
C GLN A 367 8.92 -9.42 -6.82
N ALA A 368 8.85 -10.15 -5.70
CA ALA A 368 9.60 -11.37 -5.52
C ALA A 368 9.16 -12.49 -6.49
N LEU A 369 7.88 -12.53 -6.86
CA LEU A 369 7.32 -13.52 -7.78
C LEU A 369 7.30 -13.08 -9.25
N GLY A 370 7.80 -11.88 -9.56
CA GLY A 370 7.98 -11.40 -10.94
C GLY A 370 6.70 -10.96 -11.66
N THR A 371 5.62 -10.69 -10.92
CA THR A 371 4.39 -10.10 -11.46
C THR A 371 4.33 -8.59 -11.28
N TRP A 372 5.23 -8.04 -10.48
CA TRP A 372 5.59 -6.64 -10.60
C TRP A 372 6.41 -6.45 -11.89
N PRO A 373 6.08 -5.48 -12.76
CA PRO A 373 6.77 -5.28 -14.03
C PRO A 373 8.27 -5.07 -13.84
N VAL A 374 9.07 -5.89 -14.53
CA VAL A 374 10.53 -5.75 -14.56
C VAL A 374 10.94 -4.46 -15.27
N GLN A 375 10.18 -4.07 -16.30
CA GLN A 375 10.32 -2.78 -16.97
C GLN A 375 9.29 -1.80 -16.41
N PRO A 376 9.70 -0.59 -16.02
CA PRO A 376 8.77 0.40 -15.52
C PRO A 376 7.76 0.75 -16.61
N THR A 377 6.47 0.50 -16.35
CA THR A 377 5.37 1.04 -17.14
C THR A 377 4.89 2.35 -16.51
N ASP A 378 4.19 3.19 -17.26
CA ASP A 378 3.61 4.43 -16.71
C ASP A 378 2.74 4.15 -15.48
N GLU A 379 1.96 3.07 -15.52
CA GLU A 379 1.11 2.66 -14.40
C GLU A 379 1.95 2.16 -13.22
N ALA A 380 2.92 1.26 -13.43
CA ALA A 380 3.78 0.78 -12.35
C ALA A 380 4.60 1.92 -11.71
N ASN A 381 5.02 2.91 -12.49
CA ASN A 381 5.69 4.11 -12.00
C ASN A 381 4.77 4.98 -11.14
N ARG A 382 3.52 5.20 -11.59
CA ARG A 382 2.52 5.95 -10.81
C ARG A 382 2.20 5.26 -9.50
N LEU A 383 1.99 3.94 -9.51
CA LEU A 383 1.73 3.16 -8.30
C LEU A 383 2.93 3.20 -7.35
N HIS A 384 4.15 3.01 -7.87
CA HIS A 384 5.35 3.17 -7.07
C HIS A 384 5.48 4.56 -6.45
N ALA A 385 5.27 5.62 -7.24
CA ALA A 385 5.35 6.99 -6.77
C ALA A 385 4.31 7.24 -5.66
N ALA A 386 3.06 6.79 -5.83
CA ALA A 386 2.00 6.90 -4.84
C ALA A 386 2.39 6.24 -3.53
N MET A 387 2.77 4.95 -3.59
CA MET A 387 3.10 4.17 -2.41
C MET A 387 4.37 4.67 -1.73
N PHE A 388 5.35 5.15 -2.50
CA PHE A 388 6.59 5.73 -1.96
C PHE A 388 6.33 7.05 -1.24
N VAL A 389 5.63 7.99 -1.89
CA VAL A 389 5.26 9.28 -1.28
C VAL A 389 4.40 9.04 -0.05
N GLY A 390 3.34 8.25 -0.19
CA GLY A 390 2.40 7.96 0.88
C GLY A 390 3.01 7.23 2.05
N GLY A 391 3.76 6.15 1.78
CA GLY A 391 4.46 5.42 2.83
C GLY A 391 5.50 6.27 3.55
N SER A 392 6.31 7.03 2.82
CA SER A 392 7.35 7.87 3.42
C SER A 392 6.76 9.03 4.23
N ASP A 393 5.71 9.67 3.72
CA ASP A 393 4.97 10.72 4.41
C ASP A 393 4.26 10.19 5.67
N LEU A 394 3.58 9.05 5.56
CA LEU A 394 2.95 8.37 6.69
C LEU A 394 3.96 8.05 7.78
N LEU A 395 5.09 7.44 7.43
CA LEU A 395 6.16 7.11 8.37
C LEU A 395 6.77 8.36 9.00
N TYR A 396 6.98 9.43 8.24
CA TYR A 396 7.44 10.72 8.77
C TYR A 396 6.44 11.30 9.79
N LYS A 397 5.16 11.38 9.43
CA LYS A 397 4.09 11.88 10.32
C LYS A 397 3.96 11.02 11.57
N MET A 398 4.01 9.70 11.44
CA MET A 398 4.01 8.76 12.57
C MET A 398 5.22 8.94 13.46
N LYS A 399 6.40 9.27 12.92
CA LYS A 399 7.58 9.55 13.73
C LYS A 399 7.45 10.87 14.51
N VAL A 400 6.85 11.89 13.91
CA VAL A 400 6.71 13.21 14.53
C VAL A 400 5.53 13.28 15.51
N GLY A 401 4.43 12.59 15.18
CA GLY A 401 3.13 12.75 15.83
C GLY A 401 2.36 13.96 15.31
N TRP A 402 1.08 14.08 15.69
CA TRP A 402 0.24 15.22 15.31
C TRP A 402 -0.87 15.51 16.34
N HIS A 403 -1.26 16.78 16.39
CA HIS A 403 -2.50 17.21 16.99
C HIS A 403 -3.63 17.07 15.98
N GLY A 404 -4.78 16.58 16.41
CA GLY A 404 -5.92 16.31 15.53
C GLY A 404 -7.26 16.49 16.22
N LYS A 405 -8.33 16.01 15.59
CA LYS A 405 -9.65 15.83 16.21
C LYS A 405 -10.08 14.36 16.16
N LYS A 406 -10.90 13.95 17.13
CA LYS A 406 -11.63 12.68 17.14
C LYS A 406 -13.04 12.95 17.64
N ASN A 407 -14.02 12.76 16.76
CA ASN A 407 -15.46 12.95 17.05
C ASN A 407 -15.74 14.35 17.62
N GLY A 408 -15.19 15.37 16.96
CA GLY A 408 -15.32 16.78 17.35
C GLY A 408 -14.44 17.24 18.51
N LYS A 409 -13.74 16.33 19.21
CA LYS A 409 -12.87 16.66 20.35
C LYS A 409 -11.40 16.73 19.94
N PRO A 410 -10.58 17.60 20.55
CA PRO A 410 -9.13 17.56 20.36
C PRO A 410 -8.57 16.17 20.67
N SER A 411 -7.59 15.75 19.87
CA SER A 411 -6.87 14.50 20.04
C SER A 411 -5.39 14.74 19.77
N PHE A 412 -4.55 13.87 20.32
CA PHE A 412 -3.11 13.88 20.08
C PHE A 412 -2.68 12.45 19.77
N GLN A 413 -1.94 12.29 18.69
CA GLN A 413 -1.26 11.06 18.38
C GLN A 413 0.23 11.33 18.51
N GLY A 414 0.84 10.73 19.54
CA GLY A 414 2.28 10.85 19.74
C GLY A 414 3.05 10.12 18.65
N ALA A 415 4.37 10.33 18.65
CA ALA A 415 5.27 9.52 17.84
C ALA A 415 4.98 8.03 18.05
N ALA A 416 4.76 7.29 16.96
CA ALA A 416 4.43 5.88 17.00
C ALA A 416 5.56 5.13 17.73
N PRO A 417 5.26 4.38 18.80
CA PRO A 417 6.26 3.54 19.43
C PRO A 417 6.54 2.37 18.49
N GLY A 418 7.76 2.32 17.93
CA GLY A 418 8.21 1.21 17.10
C GLY A 418 7.99 -0.16 17.78
N GLY A 419 7.68 -1.19 17.00
CA GLY A 419 7.60 -2.59 17.44
C GLY A 419 6.20 -3.23 17.51
N LYS A 420 5.11 -2.44 17.53
CA LYS A 420 3.74 -2.99 17.51
C LYS A 420 3.36 -3.50 16.12
N MET A 421 2.57 -4.58 16.04
CA MET A 421 1.97 -5.10 14.80
C MET A 421 2.98 -5.39 13.66
N GLY A 422 4.24 -5.75 13.97
CA GLY A 422 5.26 -6.03 12.97
C GLY A 422 5.76 -4.80 12.18
N PHE A 423 5.74 -3.61 12.82
CA PHE A 423 6.21 -2.36 12.22
C PHE A 423 7.63 -2.43 11.66
N ASN A 424 8.57 -3.00 12.42
CA ASN A 424 9.96 -3.07 11.99
C ASN A 424 10.09 -3.91 10.72
N PHE A 425 9.44 -5.08 10.64
CA PHE A 425 9.42 -5.91 9.43
C PHE A 425 8.88 -5.16 8.22
N THR A 426 7.74 -4.48 8.39
CA THR A 426 7.08 -3.73 7.31
C THR A 426 7.96 -2.57 6.83
N ARG A 427 8.51 -1.79 7.75
CA ARG A 427 9.43 -0.68 7.44
C ARG A 427 10.66 -1.19 6.70
N ASP A 428 11.23 -2.28 7.18
CA ASP A 428 12.46 -2.86 6.65
C ASP A 428 12.26 -3.45 5.23
N ILE A 429 11.07 -3.96 4.94
CA ILE A 429 10.63 -4.32 3.57
C ILE A 429 10.47 -3.07 2.70
N PHE A 430 9.74 -2.06 3.20
CA PHE A 430 9.52 -0.79 2.51
C PHE A 430 10.86 -0.16 2.13
N GLU A 431 11.76 0.06 3.09
CA GLU A 431 13.04 0.72 2.87
C GLU A 431 13.93 0.00 1.84
N ARG A 432 13.82 -1.33 1.68
CA ARG A 432 14.67 -2.09 0.75
C ARG A 432 14.07 -2.40 -0.59
N LEU A 433 12.77 -2.66 -0.63
CA LEU A 433 12.09 -3.04 -1.86
C LEU A 433 11.40 -1.85 -2.51
N GLN A 434 11.36 -0.69 -1.84
CA GLN A 434 10.67 0.52 -2.27
C GLN A 434 11.61 1.70 -2.53
N CYS A 435 12.84 1.42 -3.01
CA CYS A 435 13.66 2.44 -3.65
C CYS A 435 13.01 2.80 -5.00
N TYR A 436 12.20 3.87 -5.01
CA TYR A 436 11.72 4.47 -6.25
C TYR A 436 12.68 5.60 -6.59
N ASP A 437 13.61 5.33 -7.49
CA ASP A 437 14.41 6.36 -8.12
C ASP A 437 13.61 6.90 -9.32
N SER A 438 13.21 8.16 -9.28
CA SER A 438 12.49 8.81 -10.37
C SER A 438 13.08 10.15 -10.74
N ALA A 439 13.22 10.38 -12.06
CA ALA A 439 13.49 11.71 -12.57
C ALA A 439 12.39 12.70 -12.12
N PRO A 440 12.70 14.00 -11.99
CA PRO A 440 11.74 14.96 -11.48
C PRO A 440 10.63 15.20 -12.50
N ALA A 441 9.39 15.32 -12.02
CA ALA A 441 8.19 15.63 -12.79
C ALA A 441 7.47 16.85 -12.21
N ILE A 442 6.70 17.55 -13.07
CA ILE A 442 5.85 18.69 -12.69
C ILE A 442 4.40 18.28 -12.92
N ASP A 443 3.67 18.11 -11.82
CA ASP A 443 2.26 17.73 -11.81
C ASP A 443 1.36 18.95 -12.04
N THR A 444 1.73 20.10 -11.47
CA THR A 444 1.02 21.37 -11.66
C THR A 444 2.02 22.52 -11.76
N PRO A 445 2.11 23.19 -12.92
CA PRO A 445 3.00 24.32 -13.08
C PRO A 445 2.51 25.53 -12.27
N PRO A 446 3.40 26.50 -11.98
CA PRO A 446 2.98 27.74 -11.34
C PRO A 446 1.98 28.51 -12.22
N ALA A 447 0.98 29.11 -11.57
CA ALA A 447 -0.05 29.89 -12.25
C ALA A 447 0.30 31.39 -12.26
N ASP A 448 -0.16 32.09 -13.29
CA ASP A 448 -0.08 33.55 -13.40
C ASP A 448 -0.73 34.25 -12.20
N ARG A 449 -0.17 35.40 -11.81
CA ARG A 449 -0.67 36.20 -10.69
C ARG A 449 -0.66 37.69 -11.01
N THR A 450 -1.70 38.38 -10.54
CA THR A 450 -1.76 39.83 -10.47
C THR A 450 -1.88 40.23 -9.00
N ALA A 451 -1.04 41.17 -8.56
CA ALA A 451 -1.00 41.64 -7.17
C ALA A 451 -0.79 43.17 -7.13
N VAL A 452 -1.15 43.80 -6.02
CA VAL A 452 -0.91 45.21 -5.76
C VAL A 452 0.42 45.39 -5.00
N ALA A 453 1.12 46.49 -5.26
CA ALA A 453 2.38 46.79 -4.57
C ALA A 453 2.24 46.76 -3.03
N GLY A 454 3.10 45.96 -2.39
CA GLY A 454 3.13 45.68 -0.96
C GLY A 454 2.37 44.42 -0.53
N GLU A 455 1.66 43.73 -1.42
CA GLU A 455 1.03 42.45 -1.11
C GLU A 455 2.04 41.30 -1.05
N LYS A 456 1.72 40.27 -0.27
CA LYS A 456 2.44 39.00 -0.27
C LYS A 456 1.97 38.15 -1.44
N VAL A 457 2.88 37.72 -2.30
CA VAL A 457 2.62 36.77 -3.39
C VAL A 457 3.30 35.44 -3.11
N VAL A 458 2.63 34.34 -3.43
CA VAL A 458 3.21 32.99 -3.40
C VAL A 458 3.00 32.36 -4.78
N LEU A 459 4.12 32.06 -5.45
CA LEU A 459 4.13 31.21 -6.64
C LEU A 459 4.45 29.78 -6.19
N ARG A 460 3.67 28.81 -6.67
CA ARG A 460 3.77 27.42 -6.23
C ARG A 460 3.81 26.49 -7.43
N VAL A 461 4.72 25.53 -7.40
CA VAL A 461 4.73 24.39 -8.33
C VAL A 461 4.38 23.13 -7.54
N LEU A 462 3.62 22.21 -8.15
CA LEU A 462 3.46 20.85 -7.63
C LEU A 462 4.27 19.93 -8.53
N GLY A 463 5.14 19.14 -7.92
CA GLY A 463 6.07 18.27 -8.62
C GLY A 463 7.13 17.73 -7.67
N GLY A 464 7.92 16.78 -8.14
CA GLY A 464 8.93 16.13 -7.33
C GLY A 464 9.69 15.05 -8.09
N GLY A 465 10.62 14.41 -7.42
CA GLY A 465 11.40 13.28 -7.90
C GLY A 465 12.02 12.59 -6.69
N GLU A 466 12.71 11.48 -6.93
CA GLU A 466 13.46 10.77 -5.89
C GLU A 466 14.79 10.28 -6.49
N PRO A 467 15.96 10.59 -5.92
CA PRO A 467 16.20 11.48 -4.78
C PRO A 467 15.52 12.84 -4.90
N ALA A 468 15.12 13.42 -3.76
CA ALA A 468 14.42 14.70 -3.71
C ALA A 468 15.14 15.76 -4.56
N PRO A 469 14.47 16.39 -5.54
CA PRO A 469 15.14 17.27 -6.48
C PRO A 469 15.55 18.59 -5.85
N VAL A 470 16.68 19.12 -6.31
CA VAL A 470 17.06 20.51 -6.09
C VAL A 470 16.11 21.39 -6.89
N VAL A 471 15.44 22.31 -6.21
CA VAL A 471 14.51 23.27 -6.84
C VAL A 471 15.22 24.60 -7.05
N ARG A 472 15.08 25.18 -8.26
CA ARG A 472 15.61 26.51 -8.61
C ARG A 472 14.56 27.36 -9.28
N TRP A 473 14.29 28.54 -8.72
CA TRP A 473 13.44 29.55 -9.35
C TRP A 473 14.26 30.57 -10.11
N ARG A 474 13.74 31.01 -11.25
CA ARG A 474 14.30 32.07 -12.07
C ARG A 474 13.25 33.13 -12.37
N LYS A 475 13.67 34.38 -12.41
CA LYS A 475 12.89 35.52 -12.89
C LYS A 475 13.55 36.06 -14.15
N ASP A 476 12.82 36.09 -15.25
CA ASP A 476 13.28 36.61 -16.55
C ASP A 476 14.65 36.01 -16.97
N GLY A 477 14.86 34.74 -16.65
CA GLY A 477 16.09 33.98 -16.95
C GLY A 477 17.21 34.07 -15.89
N ALA A 478 17.09 34.93 -14.88
CA ALA A 478 18.07 35.06 -13.79
C ALA A 478 17.63 34.29 -12.53
N ASP A 479 18.55 33.62 -11.84
CA ASP A 479 18.25 32.89 -10.60
C ASP A 479 17.73 33.84 -9.51
N VAL A 480 16.67 33.43 -8.80
CA VAL A 480 16.12 34.17 -7.66
C VAL A 480 16.90 33.78 -6.40
N PRO A 481 17.67 34.69 -5.77
CA PRO A 481 18.49 34.36 -4.62
C PRO A 481 17.67 33.86 -3.43
N GLY A 482 18.13 32.80 -2.77
CA GLY A 482 17.45 32.22 -1.60
C GLY A 482 16.13 31.50 -1.90
N SER A 483 15.77 31.35 -3.18
CA SER A 483 14.61 30.54 -3.58
C SER A 483 14.94 29.05 -3.42
N HIS A 484 14.28 28.41 -2.46
CA HIS A 484 14.43 26.99 -2.19
C HIS A 484 13.04 26.37 -2.00
N GLY A 485 12.85 25.18 -2.58
CA GLY A 485 11.59 24.44 -2.46
C GLY A 485 10.53 24.82 -3.49
N LEU A 486 9.38 24.15 -3.37
CA LEU A 486 8.29 24.18 -4.34
C LEU A 486 7.41 25.44 -4.25
N GLU A 487 7.70 26.34 -3.30
CA GLU A 487 7.00 27.61 -3.10
C GLU A 487 8.01 28.77 -3.10
N LEU A 488 7.79 29.77 -3.96
CA LEU A 488 8.48 31.05 -3.95
C LEU A 488 7.59 32.10 -3.30
N VAL A 489 8.01 32.59 -2.12
CA VAL A 489 7.29 33.59 -1.35
C VAL A 489 7.92 34.96 -1.56
N LEU A 490 7.15 35.89 -2.10
CA LEU A 490 7.49 37.31 -2.21
C LEU A 490 6.69 38.06 -1.12
N PRO A 491 7.31 38.46 0.01
CA PRO A 491 6.59 38.94 1.18
C PRO A 491 5.90 40.30 0.99
N ALA A 492 6.44 41.15 0.12
CA ALA A 492 5.87 42.45 -0.24
C ALA A 492 6.36 42.84 -1.65
N VAL A 493 5.50 42.67 -2.65
CA VAL A 493 5.89 42.89 -4.05
C VAL A 493 6.00 44.37 -4.41
N THR A 494 6.92 44.68 -5.32
CA THR A 494 7.16 46.00 -5.92
C THR A 494 7.03 45.89 -7.44
N PRO A 495 6.92 47.02 -8.18
CA PRO A 495 6.94 46.98 -9.64
C PRO A 495 8.18 46.29 -10.23
N ALA A 496 9.30 46.25 -9.50
CA ALA A 496 10.52 45.56 -9.90
C ALA A 496 10.41 44.03 -9.81
N ASP A 497 9.41 43.49 -9.10
CA ASP A 497 9.17 42.05 -9.00
C ASP A 497 8.31 41.51 -10.14
N ALA A 498 7.68 42.37 -10.95
CA ALA A 498 6.95 41.96 -12.13
C ALA A 498 7.88 41.29 -13.16
N GLY A 499 7.43 40.21 -13.78
CA GLY A 499 8.22 39.42 -14.71
C GLY A 499 7.69 38.00 -14.92
N ASN A 500 8.42 37.21 -15.70
CA ASN A 500 8.13 35.80 -15.91
C ASN A 500 8.98 34.96 -14.96
N TYR A 501 8.32 34.12 -14.16
CA TYR A 501 8.95 33.21 -13.23
C TYR A 501 8.92 31.79 -13.79
N THR A 502 10.08 31.15 -13.86
CA THR A 502 10.20 29.72 -14.16
C THR A 502 10.79 28.98 -12.97
N VAL A 503 10.52 27.68 -12.89
CA VAL A 503 11.06 26.80 -11.86
C VAL A 503 11.55 25.52 -12.50
N SER A 504 12.71 25.03 -12.07
CA SER A 504 13.23 23.73 -12.47
C SER A 504 13.49 22.83 -11.27
N LEU A 505 13.28 21.54 -11.47
CA LEU A 505 13.51 20.48 -10.51
C LEU A 505 14.58 19.54 -11.12
N GLU A 506 15.64 19.26 -10.37
CA GLU A 506 16.77 18.46 -10.85
C GLU A 506 17.22 17.45 -9.80
N ASN A 507 17.42 16.19 -10.21
CA ASN A 507 18.06 15.15 -9.41
C ASN A 507 19.01 14.31 -10.31
N PRO A 508 19.75 13.32 -9.78
CA PRO A 508 20.69 12.53 -10.58
C PRO A 508 20.09 11.79 -11.78
N LEU A 509 18.76 11.63 -11.81
CA LEU A 509 18.03 10.89 -12.85
C LEU A 509 17.47 11.82 -13.93
N GLY A 510 17.42 13.14 -13.70
CA GLY A 510 16.98 14.09 -14.72
C GLY A 510 16.67 15.50 -14.22
N ARG A 511 16.26 16.35 -15.16
CA ARG A 511 15.84 17.73 -14.93
C ARG A 511 14.56 18.04 -15.71
N VAL A 512 13.61 18.72 -15.07
CA VAL A 512 12.40 19.24 -15.69
C VAL A 512 12.26 20.73 -15.37
N GLU A 513 11.68 21.51 -16.29
CA GLU A 513 11.43 22.94 -16.12
C GLU A 513 9.96 23.25 -16.42
N ALA A 514 9.33 24.08 -15.58
CA ALA A 514 7.95 24.46 -15.73
C ALA A 514 7.77 25.49 -16.86
N PRO A 515 6.60 25.53 -17.51
CA PRO A 515 6.16 26.73 -18.23
C PRO A 515 6.24 27.99 -17.34
N PRO A 516 6.54 29.17 -17.91
CA PRO A 516 6.65 30.41 -17.15
C PRO A 516 5.30 30.85 -16.59
N ALA A 517 5.30 31.29 -15.33
CA ALA A 517 4.19 32.01 -14.69
C ALA A 517 4.47 33.51 -14.69
N ARG A 518 3.52 34.32 -15.14
CA ARG A 518 3.65 35.77 -15.21
C ARG A 518 3.15 36.42 -13.92
N LEU A 519 3.98 37.26 -13.30
CA LEU A 519 3.60 38.16 -12.21
C LEU A 519 3.40 39.58 -12.73
N ILE A 520 2.20 40.11 -12.54
CA ILE A 520 1.85 41.51 -12.79
C ILE A 520 1.73 42.22 -11.44
N VAL A 521 2.46 43.32 -11.26
CA VAL A 521 2.36 44.15 -10.06
C VAL A 521 1.73 45.49 -10.42
N GLN A 522 0.55 45.75 -9.86
CA GLN A 522 -0.15 47.02 -10.01
C GLN A 522 0.34 48.02 -8.94
N PRO A 523 0.51 49.30 -9.30
CA PRO A 523 0.79 50.33 -8.30
C PRO A 523 -0.37 50.41 -7.29
N ARG A 524 -0.08 50.87 -6.07
CA ARG A 524 -1.17 51.21 -5.15
C ARG A 524 -2.01 52.34 -5.77
N PRO A 525 -3.35 52.26 -5.67
CA PRO A 525 -4.24 53.35 -6.06
C PRO A 525 -3.89 54.68 -5.40
#